data_AF-A0A916B1I0-F1
#
_entry.id   AF-A0A916B1I0-F1
#
_cell.length_a   1.000
_cell.length_b   1.000
_cell.length_c   1.000
_cell.angle_alpha   90.00
_cell.angle_beta   90.00
_cell.angle_gamma   90.00
#
_symmetry.space_group_name_H-M   'P 1'
#
loop_
_entity.id
_entity.type
_entity.pdbx_description
1 polymer ?
#
loop_
_entity_poly.entity_id
_entity_poly.type
_entity_poly.pdbx_seq_one_letter_code
_entity_poly.pdbx_strand_id
1 'polypeptide(L)'
;MRDQNNKAVVNPAFAKTSRPCPPFCIQPIVLAPGVETLGEREIIDYLVRMSKGDKSILVIDSRTPDWVQKGTIPGAVNIPWTALNPAKGADPISIGEIMEDRFGAKSLEGLWDYN
;
A
#
# COMPACT_ATOMS: atom_id res chain seq x y z
N MET A 1 13.00 21.48 -23.45
CA MET A 1 13.90 21.03 -24.54
C MET A 1 14.18 19.55 -24.31
N ARG A 2 14.09 18.69 -25.34
CA ARG A 2 14.35 17.24 -25.18
C ARG A 2 15.86 17.02 -25.06
N ASP A 3 16.30 16.31 -24.04
CA ASP A 3 17.68 15.84 -23.92
C ASP A 3 17.96 14.83 -25.05
N GLN A 4 18.99 15.09 -25.88
CA GLN A 4 19.38 14.26 -27.03
C GLN A 4 20.69 13.47 -26.78
N ASN A 5 21.07 13.24 -25.52
CA ASN A 5 22.27 12.49 -25.19
C ASN A 5 22.18 11.00 -25.61
N ASN A 6 22.97 10.60 -26.62
CA ASN A 6 23.05 9.22 -27.12
C ASN A 6 23.67 8.20 -26.13
N LYS A 7 24.22 8.67 -25.00
CA LYS A 7 24.73 7.81 -23.91
C LYS A 7 23.74 7.66 -22.75
N ALA A 8 22.55 8.26 -22.83
CA ALA A 8 21.55 8.15 -21.79
C ALA A 8 21.12 6.70 -21.58
N VAL A 9 21.03 6.28 -20.33
CA VAL A 9 20.56 4.96 -19.93
C VAL A 9 19.32 5.10 -19.05
N VAL A 10 18.37 4.17 -19.19
CA VAL A 10 17.25 4.04 -18.26
C VAL A 10 17.75 3.41 -16.95
N ASN A 11 17.08 3.71 -15.84
CA ASN A 11 17.32 2.95 -14.61
C ASN A 11 17.09 1.46 -14.91
N PRO A 12 18.07 0.57 -14.62
CA PRO A 12 17.96 -0.86 -14.91
C PRO A 12 16.70 -1.54 -14.38
N ALA A 13 16.10 -1.00 -13.31
CA ALA A 13 14.82 -1.48 -12.77
C ALA A 13 13.66 -1.42 -13.79
N PHE A 14 13.72 -0.47 -14.73
CA PHE A 14 12.71 -0.23 -15.78
C PHE A 14 13.16 -0.71 -17.17
N ALA A 15 14.32 -1.38 -17.27
CA ALA A 15 14.84 -1.82 -18.57
C ALA A 15 14.09 -3.02 -19.18
N LYS A 16 13.29 -3.74 -18.38
CA LYS A 16 12.53 -4.92 -18.82
C LYS A 16 11.15 -4.52 -19.32
N THR A 17 10.78 -4.99 -20.52
CA THR A 17 9.44 -4.82 -21.10
C THR A 17 8.44 -5.90 -20.66
N SER A 18 8.93 -7.02 -20.10
CA SER A 18 8.10 -8.08 -19.54
C SER A 18 8.75 -8.72 -18.32
N ARG A 19 7.92 -9.31 -17.45
CA ARG A 19 8.36 -10.04 -16.26
C ARG A 19 7.56 -11.35 -16.16
N PRO A 20 8.16 -12.44 -15.67
CA PRO A 20 7.46 -13.70 -15.52
C PRO A 20 6.26 -13.56 -14.56
N CYS A 21 5.15 -14.15 -14.95
CA CYS A 21 4.00 -14.39 -14.11
C CYS A 21 4.10 -15.84 -13.62
N PRO A 22 4.06 -16.12 -12.30
CA PRO A 22 4.02 -15.19 -11.16
C PRO A 22 5.39 -14.56 -10.81
N PRO A 23 5.43 -13.43 -10.06
CA PRO A 23 4.31 -12.76 -9.40
C PRO A 23 3.70 -11.60 -10.20
N PHE A 24 4.23 -11.24 -11.37
CA PHE A 24 3.86 -10.02 -12.10
C PHE A 24 2.67 -10.19 -13.06
N CYS A 25 1.71 -11.04 -12.68
CA CYS A 25 0.51 -11.29 -13.49
C CYS A 25 -0.39 -10.05 -13.50
N ILE A 26 -1.04 -9.75 -14.63
CA ILE A 26 -2.14 -8.78 -14.66
C ILE A 26 -3.31 -9.40 -13.90
N GLN A 27 -3.82 -8.71 -12.89
CA GLN A 27 -4.95 -9.16 -12.08
C GLN A 27 -6.25 -8.51 -12.57
N PRO A 28 -7.42 -9.16 -12.39
CA PRO A 28 -8.71 -8.53 -12.62
C PRO A 28 -8.85 -7.27 -11.76
N ILE A 29 -9.59 -6.27 -12.26
CA ILE A 29 -9.83 -5.06 -11.47
C ILE A 29 -10.56 -5.40 -10.17
N VAL A 30 -11.56 -6.31 -10.21
CA VAL A 30 -12.25 -6.79 -9.01
C VAL A 30 -11.50 -7.97 -8.40
N LEU A 31 -10.93 -7.78 -7.21
CA LEU A 31 -10.13 -8.80 -6.52
C LEU A 31 -10.99 -9.81 -5.76
N ALA A 32 -11.98 -9.35 -5.00
CA ALA A 32 -12.87 -10.18 -4.19
C ALA A 32 -14.17 -9.45 -3.84
N PRO A 33 -15.28 -10.16 -3.56
CA PRO A 33 -16.49 -9.55 -3.02
C PRO A 33 -16.21 -8.79 -1.71
N GLY A 34 -16.80 -7.60 -1.56
CA GLY A 34 -16.62 -6.74 -0.39
C GLY A 34 -15.30 -5.95 -0.35
N VAL A 35 -14.42 -6.11 -1.35
CA VAL A 35 -13.20 -5.31 -1.50
C VAL A 35 -13.39 -4.35 -2.67
N GLU A 36 -13.54 -3.06 -2.37
CA GLU A 36 -13.44 -2.03 -3.41
C GLU A 36 -11.99 -1.97 -3.91
N THR A 37 -11.85 -1.91 -5.22
CA THR A 37 -10.55 -1.92 -5.89
C THR A 37 -10.37 -0.57 -6.58
N LEU A 38 -9.21 0.03 -6.35
CA LEU A 38 -8.92 1.39 -6.80
C LEU A 38 -7.85 1.33 -7.88
N GLY A 39 -8.08 2.07 -8.97
CA GLY A 39 -7.04 2.33 -9.96
C GLY A 39 -6.12 3.48 -9.53
N GLU A 40 -5.14 3.79 -10.37
CA GLU A 40 -4.16 4.84 -10.08
C GLU A 40 -4.81 6.21 -9.88
N ARG A 41 -5.82 6.55 -10.68
CA ARG A 41 -6.47 7.86 -10.61
C ARG A 41 -7.25 8.03 -9.31
N GLU A 42 -7.94 7.00 -8.86
CA GLU A 42 -8.70 7.01 -7.63
C GLU A 42 -7.77 7.16 -6.42
N ILE A 43 -6.61 6.47 -6.42
CA ILE A 43 -5.58 6.65 -5.39
C ILE A 43 -5.07 8.09 -5.34
N ILE A 44 -4.80 8.72 -6.51
CA ILE A 44 -4.36 10.12 -6.56
C ILE A 44 -5.43 11.05 -5.97
N ASP A 45 -6.71 10.83 -6.24
CA ASP A 45 -7.79 11.64 -5.68
C ASP A 45 -7.82 11.56 -4.14
N TYR A 46 -7.72 10.36 -3.57
CA TYR A 46 -7.63 10.17 -2.12
C TYR A 46 -6.43 10.90 -1.51
N LEU A 47 -5.26 10.86 -2.15
CA LEU A 47 -4.07 11.60 -1.70
C LEU A 47 -4.28 13.12 -1.74
N VAL A 48 -4.95 13.64 -2.78
CA VAL A 48 -5.30 15.06 -2.86
C VAL A 48 -6.26 15.45 -1.73
N ARG A 49 -7.26 14.62 -1.42
CA ARG A 49 -8.18 14.85 -0.30
C ARG A 49 -7.45 14.86 1.04
N MET A 50 -6.56 13.90 1.28
CA MET A 50 -5.68 13.89 2.46
C MET A 50 -4.85 15.18 2.55
N SER A 51 -4.26 15.63 1.43
CA SER A 51 -3.45 16.86 1.40
C SER A 51 -4.26 18.12 1.71
N LYS A 52 -5.58 18.09 1.48
CA LYS A 52 -6.53 19.17 1.81
C LYS A 52 -7.07 19.08 3.24
N GLY A 53 -6.62 18.12 4.03
CA GLY A 53 -6.97 17.98 5.45
C GLY A 53 -8.06 16.96 5.76
N ASP A 54 -8.47 16.13 4.79
CA ASP A 54 -9.36 15.01 5.05
C ASP A 54 -8.63 13.94 5.88
N LYS A 55 -8.98 13.86 7.18
CA LYS A 55 -8.35 12.95 8.15
C LYS A 55 -9.02 11.57 8.20
N SER A 56 -10.10 11.35 7.46
CA SER A 56 -10.79 10.05 7.47
C SER A 56 -10.14 9.03 6.51
N ILE A 57 -9.03 9.40 5.86
CA ILE A 57 -8.36 8.59 4.84
C ILE A 57 -6.97 8.19 5.35
N LEU A 58 -6.67 6.90 5.23
CA LEU A 58 -5.34 6.35 5.48
C LEU A 58 -4.88 5.58 4.24
N VAL A 59 -3.76 5.98 3.65
CA VAL A 59 -3.11 5.23 2.56
C VAL A 59 -1.97 4.42 3.14
N ILE A 60 -1.99 3.10 2.90
CA ILE A 60 -1.02 2.17 3.47
C ILE A 60 -0.21 1.52 2.34
N ASP A 61 1.11 1.66 2.41
CA ASP A 61 2.03 0.81 1.64
C ASP A 61 2.32 -0.45 2.47
N SER A 62 1.73 -1.57 2.08
CA SER A 62 1.83 -2.81 2.84
C SER A 62 3.10 -3.61 2.57
N ARG A 63 3.99 -3.13 1.70
CA ARG A 63 5.26 -3.81 1.38
C ARG A 63 6.20 -3.82 2.60
N THR A 64 7.22 -4.67 2.55
CA THR A 64 8.26 -4.67 3.58
C THR A 64 9.10 -3.39 3.53
N PRO A 65 9.71 -2.96 4.65
CA PRO A 65 10.38 -1.67 4.74
C PRO A 65 11.50 -1.46 3.72
N ASP A 66 12.21 -2.52 3.34
CA ASP A 66 13.29 -2.48 2.33
C ASP A 66 12.78 -2.12 0.92
N TRP A 67 11.52 -2.39 0.61
CA TRP A 67 10.90 -1.97 -0.64
C TRP A 67 10.42 -0.53 -0.60
N VAL A 68 9.86 -0.10 0.53
CA VAL A 68 9.42 1.29 0.74
C VAL A 68 10.60 2.25 0.65
N GLN A 69 11.76 1.88 1.20
CA GLN A 69 12.99 2.67 1.12
C GLN A 69 13.47 2.91 -0.33
N LYS A 70 13.12 2.03 -1.28
CA LYS A 70 13.44 2.19 -2.71
C LYS A 70 12.49 3.17 -3.42
N GLY A 71 11.40 3.56 -2.77
CA GLY A 71 10.39 4.47 -3.30
C GLY A 71 8.99 4.03 -2.88
N THR A 72 8.19 5.00 -2.43
CA THR A 72 6.79 4.83 -2.06
C THR A 72 5.98 6.05 -2.48
N ILE A 73 4.66 5.93 -2.43
CA ILE A 73 3.73 6.99 -2.77
C ILE A 73 3.78 8.06 -1.65
N PRO A 74 4.01 9.34 -1.97
CA PRO A 74 3.97 10.41 -0.96
C PRO A 74 2.63 10.45 -0.24
N GLY A 75 2.66 10.54 1.09
CA GLY A 75 1.46 10.52 1.94
C GLY A 75 1.05 9.13 2.43
N ALA A 76 1.58 8.05 1.84
CA ALA A 76 1.37 6.70 2.35
C ALA A 76 2.20 6.45 3.63
N VAL A 77 1.64 5.69 4.56
CA VAL A 77 2.38 5.15 5.71
C VAL A 77 2.75 3.70 5.45
N ASN A 78 3.93 3.26 5.90
CA ASN A 78 4.31 1.86 5.79
C ASN A 78 3.78 1.05 6.99
N ILE A 79 2.90 0.10 6.71
CA ILE A 79 2.44 -0.93 7.67
C ILE A 79 2.58 -2.27 6.96
N PRO A 80 3.71 -2.98 7.13
CA PRO A 80 3.98 -4.20 6.38
C PRO A 80 2.91 -5.26 6.63
N TRP A 81 2.48 -5.96 5.57
CA TRP A 81 1.50 -7.05 5.68
C TRP A 81 1.95 -8.17 6.62
N THR A 82 3.25 -8.34 6.81
CA THR A 82 3.82 -9.30 7.76
C THR A 82 3.52 -8.96 9.21
N ALA A 83 3.26 -7.69 9.53
CA ALA A 83 2.84 -7.24 10.86
C ALA A 83 1.34 -7.47 11.12
N LEU A 84 0.57 -7.84 10.10
CA LEU A 84 -0.86 -8.10 10.17
C LEU A 84 -1.21 -9.57 9.92
N ASN A 85 -0.21 -10.43 9.70
CA ASN A 85 -0.42 -11.82 9.31
C ASN A 85 0.16 -12.78 10.37
N PRO A 86 -0.68 -13.46 11.15
CA PRO A 86 -0.23 -14.44 12.14
C PRO A 86 0.63 -15.57 11.56
N ALA A 87 0.36 -16.00 10.32
CA ALA A 87 1.17 -17.01 9.63
C ALA A 87 2.58 -16.51 9.26
N LYS A 88 2.87 -15.21 9.44
CA LYS A 88 4.19 -14.60 9.31
C LYS A 88 4.82 -14.22 10.64
N GLY A 89 4.20 -14.58 11.76
CA GLY A 89 4.73 -14.36 13.10
C GLY A 89 4.24 -13.08 13.78
N ALA A 90 3.25 -12.37 13.21
CA ALA A 90 2.59 -11.29 13.94
C ALA A 90 1.75 -11.88 15.07
N ASP A 91 2.00 -11.45 16.31
CA ASP A 91 1.22 -11.89 17.45
C ASP A 91 -0.09 -11.08 17.58
N PRO A 92 -1.14 -11.62 18.22
CA PRO A 92 -2.44 -10.96 18.33
C PRO A 92 -2.41 -9.61 19.06
N ILE A 93 -1.46 -9.40 19.99
CA ILE A 93 -1.36 -8.15 20.75
C ILE A 93 -0.85 -7.05 19.81
N SER A 94 0.28 -7.30 19.13
CA SER A 94 0.83 -6.36 18.15
C SER A 94 -0.15 -6.03 17.02
N ILE A 95 -0.94 -7.02 16.57
CA ILE A 95 -2.02 -6.77 15.58
C ILE A 95 -3.07 -5.84 16.20
N GLY A 96 -3.54 -6.13 17.42
CA GLY A 96 -4.53 -5.32 18.12
C GLY A 96 -4.09 -3.87 18.29
N GLU A 97 -2.83 -3.64 18.68
CA GLU A 97 -2.24 -2.29 18.77
C GLU A 97 -2.30 -1.56 17.42
N ILE A 98 -2.01 -2.24 16.30
CA ILE A 98 -2.15 -1.64 14.97
C ILE A 98 -3.62 -1.31 14.66
N MET A 99 -4.55 -2.21 14.98
CA MET A 99 -5.98 -1.99 14.74
C MET A 99 -6.49 -0.75 15.48
N GLU A 100 -6.12 -0.58 16.75
CA GLU A 100 -6.54 0.55 17.57
C GLU A 100 -5.79 1.83 17.20
N ASP A 101 -4.46 1.82 17.25
CA ASP A 101 -3.65 3.04 17.15
C ASP A 101 -3.55 3.58 15.72
N ARG A 102 -3.68 2.70 14.72
CA ARG A 102 -3.46 3.05 13.31
C ARG A 102 -4.74 3.04 12.49
N PHE A 103 -5.63 2.08 12.71
CA PHE A 103 -6.87 1.97 11.94
C PHE A 103 -8.07 2.59 12.64
N GLY A 104 -7.93 3.01 13.90
CA GLY A 104 -9.00 3.65 14.66
C GLY A 104 -10.11 2.68 15.07
N ALA A 105 -9.83 1.36 15.05
CA ALA A 105 -10.75 0.37 15.56
C ALA A 105 -10.87 0.50 17.08
N LYS A 106 -12.04 0.16 17.63
CA LYS A 106 -12.25 0.08 19.08
C LYS A 106 -12.47 -1.38 19.45
N SER A 107 -11.76 -1.86 20.46
CA SER A 107 -12.05 -3.16 21.04
C SER A 107 -13.29 -3.07 21.93
N LEU A 108 -14.34 -3.81 21.57
CA LEU A 108 -15.58 -3.93 22.35
C LEU A 108 -15.88 -5.42 22.57
N GLU A 109 -15.77 -5.89 23.81
CA GLU A 109 -16.08 -7.27 24.22
C GLU A 109 -15.35 -8.36 23.39
N GLY A 110 -14.13 -8.08 22.95
CA GLY A 110 -13.33 -9.01 22.14
C GLY A 110 -13.64 -8.98 20.63
N LEU A 111 -14.50 -8.05 20.20
CA LEU A 111 -14.75 -7.74 18.79
C LEU A 111 -14.18 -6.35 18.46
N TRP A 112 -13.91 -6.14 17.17
CA TRP A 112 -13.47 -4.85 16.64
C TRP A 112 -14.65 -4.06 16.10
N ASP A 113 -14.85 -2.86 16.62
CA ASP A 113 -15.77 -1.86 16.08
C ASP A 113 -14.98 -0.87 15.21
N TYR A 114 -15.43 -0.68 13.97
CA TYR A 114 -14.79 0.17 12.96
C TYR A 114 -15.59 1.45 12.67
N ASN A 115 -16.64 1.72 13.46
CA ASN A 115 -17.53 2.88 13.29
C ASN A 115 -17.12 4.11 14.14
#